data_AF-A0A812L654-F1
#
_entry.id   AF-A0A812L654-F1
#
_cell.length_a   1.000
_cell.length_b   1.000
_cell.length_c   1.000
_cell.angle_alpha   90.00
_cell.angle_beta   90.00
_cell.angle_gamma   90.00
#
_symmetry.space_group_name_H-M   'P 1'
#
loop_
_entity.id
_entity.type
_entity.pdbx_description
1 polymer ?
#
loop_
_entity_poly.entity_id
_entity_poly.type
_entity_poly.pdbx_seq_one_letter_code
_entity_poly.pdbx_strand_id
1 'polypeptide(L)'
;MIRYSFERPMCVAAIEFATIMILEVSYAWRPEECGAALMVVAAVSLVLTAMTTILLSRRWITPSIMFFGAALTGWFGVLLIFDWGARGTFGAITLLVADGIVYGSASVANGIAEGWASRATTPGTGYSNEVYRSRMLVGIYTSRFIAPIFSRFLVDFGGRNVYAGLQLFLCTLGTISVYRTVILVWRGKVK
;
A
#
# COMPACT_ATOMS: atom_id res chain seq x y z
N MET A 1 -4.66 13.48 -3.55
CA MET A 1 -4.50 12.44 -4.57
C MET A 1 -3.06 12.30 -5.03
N ILE A 2 -2.46 13.31 -5.67
CA ILE A 2 -1.07 13.19 -6.17
C ILE A 2 -0.08 12.73 -5.08
N ARG A 3 -0.11 13.32 -3.87
CA ARG A 3 0.77 12.90 -2.75
C ARG A 3 0.59 11.42 -2.37
N TYR A 4 -0.66 10.95 -2.32
CA TYR A 4 -0.98 9.56 -2.06
C TYR A 4 -0.42 8.62 -3.16
N SER A 5 -0.35 9.11 -4.40
CA SER A 5 0.31 8.42 -5.52
C SER A 5 1.84 8.35 -5.42
N PHE A 6 2.49 9.06 -4.49
CA PHE A 6 3.91 8.87 -4.17
C PHE A 6 4.08 7.91 -2.99
N GLU A 7 3.32 8.14 -1.91
CA GLU A 7 3.38 7.38 -0.65
C GLU A 7 3.08 5.89 -0.87
N ARG A 8 2.03 5.58 -1.64
CA ARG A 8 1.58 4.20 -1.84
C ARG A 8 2.55 3.37 -2.69
N PRO A 9 2.98 3.80 -3.89
CA PRO A 9 3.93 3.01 -4.68
C PRO A 9 5.26 2.82 -3.97
N MET A 10 5.68 3.80 -3.15
CA MET A 10 6.86 3.66 -2.30
C MET A 10 6.67 2.55 -1.27
N CYS A 11 5.55 2.55 -0.55
CA CYS A 11 5.17 1.54 0.45
C CYS A 11 5.08 0.13 -0.14
N VAL A 12 4.47 -0.01 -1.32
CA VAL A 12 4.33 -1.30 -2.01
C VAL A 12 5.65 -1.81 -2.55
N ALA A 13 6.42 -0.96 -3.23
CA ALA A 13 7.73 -1.37 -3.72
C ALA A 13 8.69 -1.69 -2.56
N ALA A 14 8.62 -0.95 -1.46
CA ALA A 14 9.42 -1.24 -0.27
C ALA A 14 9.12 -2.64 0.29
N ILE A 15 7.85 -3.07 0.31
CA ILE A 15 7.45 -4.45 0.65
C ILE A 15 8.10 -5.46 -0.29
N GLU A 16 7.95 -5.27 -1.60
CA GLU A 16 8.47 -6.23 -2.60
C GLU A 16 9.95 -6.55 -2.37
N PHE A 17 10.78 -5.53 -2.12
CA PHE A 17 12.22 -5.72 -1.94
C PHE A 17 12.62 -6.06 -0.49
N ALA A 18 12.04 -5.42 0.51
CA ALA A 18 12.37 -5.69 1.91
C ALA A 18 11.97 -7.10 2.31
N THR A 19 10.81 -7.58 1.88
CA THR A 19 10.32 -8.90 2.25
C THR A 19 11.20 -10.01 1.68
N ILE A 20 11.60 -9.92 0.40
CA ILE A 20 12.57 -10.88 -0.18
C ILE A 20 13.85 -10.89 0.65
N MET A 21 14.41 -9.72 0.92
CA MET A 21 15.67 -9.60 1.64
C MET A 21 15.56 -10.13 3.08
N ILE A 22 14.47 -9.85 3.78
CA ILE A 22 14.23 -10.37 5.14
C ILE A 22 14.09 -11.90 5.11
N LEU A 23 13.36 -12.46 4.14
CA LEU A 23 13.21 -13.91 3.99
C LEU A 23 14.55 -14.60 3.68
N GLU A 24 15.34 -14.04 2.78
CA GLU A 24 16.66 -14.59 2.41
C GLU A 24 17.66 -14.48 3.56
N VAL A 25 17.81 -13.30 4.16
CA VAL A 25 18.85 -13.02 5.16
C VAL A 25 18.47 -13.54 6.55
N SER A 26 17.23 -13.32 6.98
CA SER A 26 16.81 -13.65 8.36
C SER A 26 16.27 -15.08 8.51
N TYR A 27 15.65 -15.61 7.45
CA TYR A 27 15.02 -16.94 7.49
C TYR A 27 15.73 -17.99 6.62
N ALA A 28 16.79 -17.61 5.91
CA ALA A 28 17.56 -18.49 5.02
C ALA A 28 16.69 -19.21 3.97
N TRP A 29 15.60 -18.56 3.55
CA TRP A 29 14.75 -19.08 2.47
C TRP A 29 15.50 -19.02 1.15
N ARG A 30 15.22 -19.99 0.27
CA ARG A 30 15.80 -19.97 -1.06
C ARG A 30 15.12 -18.92 -1.92
N PRO A 31 15.81 -18.31 -2.90
CA PRO A 31 15.22 -17.29 -3.77
C PRO A 31 13.94 -17.76 -4.48
N GLU A 32 13.85 -19.04 -4.83
CA GLU A 32 12.67 -19.61 -5.47
C GLU A 32 11.44 -19.63 -4.53
N GLU A 33 11.66 -19.87 -3.24
CA GLU A 33 10.63 -19.89 -2.21
C GLU A 33 10.14 -18.46 -1.88
N CYS A 34 11.06 -17.49 -1.85
CA CYS A 34 10.75 -16.07 -1.70
C CYS A 34 9.85 -15.58 -2.84
N GLY A 35 10.17 -15.95 -4.09
CA GLY A 35 9.35 -15.63 -5.26
C GLY A 35 7.95 -16.23 -5.18
N ALA A 36 7.85 -17.50 -4.78
CA ALA A 36 6.55 -18.16 -4.58
C ALA A 36 5.70 -17.48 -3.50
N ALA A 37 6.33 -17.03 -2.41
CA ALA A 37 5.62 -16.32 -1.34
C ALA A 37 5.08 -14.96 -1.78
N LEU A 38 5.84 -14.20 -2.57
CA LEU A 38 5.33 -12.96 -3.17
C LEU A 38 4.16 -13.19 -4.13
N MET A 39 4.18 -14.30 -4.88
CA MET A 39 3.03 -14.68 -5.72
C MET A 39 1.77 -14.94 -4.88
N VAL A 40 1.91 -15.57 -3.71
CA VAL A 40 0.80 -15.75 -2.76
C VAL A 40 0.29 -14.41 -2.24
N VAL A 41 1.19 -13.49 -1.85
CA VAL A 41 0.84 -12.12 -1.43
C VAL A 41 0.06 -11.38 -2.53
N ALA A 42 0.53 -11.46 -3.77
CA ALA A 42 -0.14 -10.87 -4.92
C ALA A 42 -1.52 -11.49 -5.18
N ALA A 43 -1.64 -12.82 -5.07
CA ALA A 43 -2.92 -13.52 -5.21
C ALA A 43 -3.93 -13.12 -4.12
N VAL A 44 -3.49 -12.99 -2.86
CA VAL A 44 -4.32 -12.48 -1.75
C VAL A 44 -4.80 -11.06 -2.05
N SER A 45 -3.90 -10.18 -2.51
CA SER A 45 -4.26 -8.83 -2.93
C SER A 45 -5.29 -8.81 -4.06
N LEU A 46 -5.16 -9.70 -5.05
CA LEU A 46 -6.11 -9.82 -6.15
C LEU A 46 -7.50 -10.21 -5.63
N VAL A 47 -7.57 -11.21 -4.74
CA VAL A 47 -8.83 -11.67 -4.13
C VAL A 47 -9.47 -10.54 -3.30
N LEU A 48 -8.69 -9.83 -2.48
CA LEU A 48 -9.16 -8.66 -1.74
C LEU A 48 -9.72 -7.58 -2.68
N THR A 49 -9.03 -7.31 -3.78
CA THR A 49 -9.47 -6.31 -4.77
C THR A 49 -10.75 -6.75 -5.49
N ALA A 50 -10.88 -8.03 -5.83
CA ALA A 50 -12.09 -8.58 -6.43
C ALA A 50 -13.28 -8.51 -5.45
N MET A 51 -13.09 -8.92 -4.20
CA MET A 51 -14.13 -8.84 -3.16
C MET A 51 -14.60 -7.40 -2.93
N THR A 52 -13.68 -6.45 -2.80
CA THR A 52 -14.05 -5.04 -2.62
C THR A 52 -14.77 -4.48 -3.85
N THR A 53 -14.39 -4.89 -5.06
CA THR A 53 -15.11 -4.54 -6.28
C THR A 53 -16.54 -5.07 -6.29
N ILE A 54 -16.76 -6.33 -5.86
CA ILE A 54 -18.09 -6.93 -5.73
C ILE A 54 -18.94 -6.20 -4.67
N LEU A 55 -18.35 -5.86 -3.52
CA LEU A 55 -19.03 -5.12 -2.45
C LEU A 55 -19.47 -3.72 -2.91
N LEU A 56 -18.62 -3.04 -3.69
CA LEU A 56 -18.93 -1.74 -4.27
C LEU A 56 -19.98 -1.83 -5.37
N SER A 57 -19.93 -2.86 -6.23
CA SER A 57 -20.91 -3.03 -7.33
C SER A 57 -22.31 -3.35 -6.80
N ARG A 58 -22.41 -4.13 -5.72
CA ARG A 58 -23.67 -4.40 -5.01
C ARG A 58 -24.15 -3.25 -4.13
N ARG A 59 -23.40 -2.14 -4.04
CA ARG A 59 -23.69 -0.96 -3.20
C ARG A 59 -23.88 -1.27 -1.72
N TRP A 60 -23.29 -2.36 -1.21
CA TRP A 60 -23.37 -2.70 0.21
C TRP A 60 -22.59 -1.72 1.08
N ILE A 61 -21.51 -1.15 0.53
CA ILE A 61 -20.63 -0.21 1.23
C ILE A 61 -20.39 1.01 0.34
N THR A 62 -20.33 2.20 0.94
CA THR A 62 -20.00 3.42 0.20
C THR A 62 -18.50 3.48 -0.11
N PRO A 63 -18.08 4.04 -1.27
CA PRO A 63 -16.66 4.15 -1.62
C PRO A 63 -15.83 4.88 -0.56
N SER A 64 -16.41 5.84 0.15
CA SER A 64 -15.72 6.60 1.19
C SER A 64 -15.38 5.76 2.43
N ILE A 65 -16.32 4.90 2.87
CA ILE A 65 -16.09 3.98 3.99
C ILE A 65 -15.08 2.92 3.57
N MET A 66 -15.18 2.37 2.36
CA MET A 66 -14.22 1.40 1.84
C MET A 66 -12.81 1.99 1.75
N PHE A 67 -12.68 3.23 1.27
CA PHE A 67 -11.39 3.90 1.13
C PHE A 67 -10.72 4.15 2.50
N PHE A 68 -11.47 4.66 3.47
CA PHE A 68 -10.97 4.86 4.83
C PHE A 68 -10.68 3.53 5.54
N GLY A 69 -11.56 2.54 5.39
CA GLY A 69 -11.39 1.20 5.93
C GLY A 69 -10.13 0.52 5.39
N ALA A 70 -9.87 0.61 4.09
CA ALA A 70 -8.65 0.10 3.49
C ALA A 70 -7.39 0.80 4.05
N ALA A 71 -7.41 2.12 4.23
CA ALA A 71 -6.27 2.81 4.84
C ALA A 71 -6.01 2.35 6.29
N LEU A 72 -7.07 2.16 7.08
CA LEU A 72 -6.96 1.64 8.44
C LEU A 72 -6.47 0.19 8.48
N THR A 73 -7.00 -0.70 7.64
CA THR A 73 -6.55 -2.10 7.60
C THR A 73 -5.09 -2.21 7.17
N GLY A 74 -4.64 -1.37 6.23
CA GLY A 74 -3.23 -1.25 5.89
C GLY A 74 -2.38 -0.79 7.08
N TRP A 75 -2.84 0.23 7.81
CA TRP A 75 -2.14 0.72 9.00
C TRP A 75 -2.01 -0.34 10.10
N PHE A 76 -3.09 -1.08 10.39
CA PHE A 76 -3.04 -2.20 11.33
C PHE A 76 -2.19 -3.37 10.81
N GLY A 77 -2.20 -3.62 9.50
CA GLY A 77 -1.36 -4.63 8.86
C GLY A 77 0.13 -4.37 9.11
N VAL A 78 0.57 -3.11 9.12
CA VAL A 78 1.97 -2.77 9.43
C VAL A 78 2.38 -3.13 10.85
N LEU A 79 1.46 -3.11 11.83
CA LEU A 79 1.79 -3.52 13.20
C LEU A 79 2.20 -5.01 13.29
N LEU A 80 1.74 -5.83 12.34
CA LEU A 80 2.11 -7.24 12.22
C LEU A 80 3.50 -7.43 11.58
N ILE A 81 4.05 -6.39 10.93
CA ILE A 81 5.41 -6.42 10.38
C ILE A 81 6.44 -6.33 11.51
N PHE A 82 6.13 -5.69 12.64
CA PHE A 82 7.03 -5.66 13.79
C PHE A 82 7.34 -7.07 14.29
N ASP A 83 8.60 -7.31 14.64
CA ASP A 83 9.02 -8.55 15.27
C ASP A 83 8.75 -8.48 16.78
N TRP A 84 7.68 -9.15 17.21
CA TRP A 84 7.30 -9.28 18.62
C TRP A 84 8.05 -10.41 19.34
N GLY A 85 9.20 -10.84 18.83
CA GLY A 85 9.98 -11.96 19.37
C GLY A 85 9.55 -13.32 18.81
N ALA A 86 8.80 -13.32 17.71
CA ALA A 86 8.33 -14.51 17.02
C ALA A 86 9.47 -15.10 16.17
N ARG A 87 10.30 -15.96 16.77
CA ARG A 87 11.42 -16.61 16.06
C ARG A 87 10.95 -17.79 15.20
N GLY A 88 11.66 -18.05 14.10
CA GLY A 88 11.42 -19.18 13.20
C GLY A 88 10.31 -18.97 12.18
N THR A 89 9.73 -20.06 11.67
CA THR A 89 8.72 -20.07 10.60
C THR A 89 7.48 -19.22 10.91
N PHE A 90 7.12 -19.09 12.18
CA PHE A 90 6.00 -18.24 12.59
C PHE A 90 6.24 -16.76 12.27
N GLY A 91 7.47 -16.27 12.41
CA GLY A 91 7.84 -14.90 12.06
C GLY A 91 7.78 -14.62 10.56
N ALA A 92 8.12 -15.60 9.72
CA ALA A 92 8.02 -15.47 8.26
C ALA A 92 6.54 -15.43 7.80
N ILE A 93 5.69 -16.26 8.40
CA ILE A 93 4.25 -16.29 8.08
C ILE A 93 3.58 -14.96 8.48
N THR A 94 3.89 -14.42 9.66
CA THR A 94 3.31 -13.13 10.09
C THR A 94 3.71 -11.99 9.16
N LEU A 95 4.96 -11.99 8.68
CA LEU A 95 5.45 -11.03 7.68
C LEU A 95 4.64 -11.13 6.38
N LEU A 96 4.47 -12.33 5.83
CA LEU A 96 3.73 -12.53 4.57
C LEU A 96 2.23 -12.19 4.69
N VAL A 97 1.62 -12.51 5.83
CA VAL A 97 0.21 -12.13 6.10
C VAL A 97 0.09 -10.62 6.21
N ALA A 98 1.02 -9.97 6.91
CA ALA A 98 1.07 -8.51 7.00
C ALA A 98 1.20 -7.87 5.61
N ASP A 99 2.12 -8.38 4.79
CA ASP A 99 2.33 -7.89 3.43
C ASP A 99 1.09 -8.09 2.56
N GLY A 100 0.41 -9.23 2.64
CA GLY A 100 -0.87 -9.46 1.95
C GLY A 100 -1.94 -8.42 2.29
N ILE A 101 -2.07 -8.09 3.57
CA ILE A 101 -3.03 -7.09 4.05
C ILE A 101 -2.64 -5.69 3.58
N VAL A 102 -1.39 -5.29 3.77
CA VAL A 102 -0.91 -3.95 3.41
C VAL A 102 -0.96 -3.76 1.89
N TYR A 103 -0.49 -4.75 1.13
CA TYR A 103 -0.48 -4.71 -0.33
C TYR A 103 -1.91 -4.68 -0.90
N GLY A 104 -2.81 -5.54 -0.40
CA GLY A 104 -4.20 -5.60 -0.84
C GLY A 104 -4.97 -4.33 -0.52
N SER A 105 -4.88 -3.86 0.73
CA SER A 105 -5.53 -2.62 1.16
C SER A 105 -5.02 -1.39 0.39
N ALA A 106 -3.71 -1.29 0.17
CA ALA A 106 -3.12 -0.24 -0.64
C ALA A 106 -3.59 -0.28 -2.10
N SER A 107 -3.80 -1.47 -2.67
CA SER A 107 -4.32 -1.65 -4.03
C SER A 107 -5.76 -1.18 -4.16
N VAL A 108 -6.63 -1.57 -3.22
CA VAL A 108 -8.03 -1.11 -3.17
C VAL A 108 -8.11 0.40 -3.01
N ALA A 109 -7.35 0.94 -2.06
CA ALA A 109 -7.35 2.36 -1.78
C ALA A 109 -6.84 3.18 -2.97
N ASN A 110 -5.83 2.69 -3.69
CA ASN A 110 -5.34 3.31 -4.92
C ASN A 110 -6.41 3.33 -6.02
N GLY A 111 -7.14 2.23 -6.23
CA GLY A 111 -8.22 2.18 -7.23
C GLY A 111 -9.32 3.21 -6.97
N ILE A 112 -9.74 3.38 -5.72
CA ILE A 112 -10.73 4.40 -5.34
C ILE A 112 -10.16 5.82 -5.51
N ALA A 113 -8.92 6.04 -5.06
CA ALA A 113 -8.24 7.32 -5.18
C ALA A 113 -8.13 7.77 -6.65
N GLU A 114 -7.69 6.89 -7.53
CA GLU A 114 -7.61 7.16 -8.98
C GLU A 114 -8.99 7.47 -9.58
N GLY A 115 -10.01 6.67 -9.22
CA GLY A 115 -11.37 6.87 -9.71
C GLY A 115 -11.94 8.24 -9.32
N TRP A 116 -11.70 8.69 -8.09
CA TRP A 116 -12.10 10.02 -7.63
C TRP A 116 -11.27 11.12 -8.27
N ALA A 117 -9.95 10.94 -8.39
CA ALA A 117 -9.08 11.92 -9.01
C ALA A 117 -9.45 12.16 -10.47
N SER A 118 -9.69 11.09 -11.24
CA SER A 118 -10.11 11.17 -12.64
C SER A 118 -11.50 11.79 -12.83
N ARG A 119 -12.39 11.70 -11.84
CA ARG A 119 -13.69 12.39 -11.89
C ARG A 119 -13.58 13.88 -11.55
N ALA A 120 -12.55 14.25 -10.79
CA ALA A 120 -12.29 15.63 -10.40
C ALA A 120 -11.50 16.42 -11.47
N THR A 121 -11.01 15.78 -12.53
CA THR A 121 -10.30 16.48 -13.62
C THR A 121 -11.28 17.24 -14.50
N THR A 122 -10.92 18.45 -14.91
CA THR A 122 -11.72 19.30 -15.79
C THR A 122 -10.94 19.60 -17.08
N PRO A 123 -11.47 19.23 -18.27
CA PRO A 123 -10.82 19.53 -19.54
C PRO A 123 -10.53 21.03 -19.71
N GLY A 124 -9.40 21.37 -20.33
CA GLY A 124 -9.01 22.77 -20.58
C GLY A 124 -8.49 23.55 -19.37
N THR A 125 -8.36 22.92 -18.19
CA THR A 125 -7.76 23.53 -17.00
C THR A 125 -6.35 22.98 -16.73
N GLY A 126 -5.59 23.63 -15.84
CA GLY A 126 -4.29 23.11 -15.36
C GLY A 126 -4.36 21.77 -14.61
N TYR A 127 -5.56 21.23 -14.41
CA TYR A 127 -5.83 19.90 -13.85
C TYR A 127 -6.66 19.04 -14.82
N SER A 128 -6.17 18.95 -16.06
CA SER A 128 -6.69 18.01 -17.07
C SER A 128 -6.28 16.57 -16.75
N ASN A 129 -6.93 15.60 -17.39
CA ASN A 129 -6.67 14.18 -17.15
C ASN A 129 -5.26 13.78 -17.63
N GLU A 130 -4.78 14.38 -18.71
CA GLU A 130 -3.44 14.17 -19.26
C GLU A 130 -2.37 14.63 -18.25
N VAL A 131 -2.49 15.86 -17.74
CA VAL A 131 -1.54 16.42 -16.76
C VAL A 131 -1.56 15.61 -15.46
N TYR A 132 -2.75 15.21 -14.99
CA TYR A 132 -2.90 14.36 -13.82
C TYR A 132 -2.19 13.01 -14.00
N ARG A 133 -2.45 12.31 -15.11
CA ARG A 133 -1.85 11.00 -15.42
C ARG A 133 -0.33 11.09 -15.55
N SER A 134 0.20 12.09 -16.25
CA SER A 134 1.64 12.29 -16.36
C SER A 134 2.30 12.50 -15.00
N ARG A 135 1.75 13.37 -14.15
CA ARG A 135 2.27 13.61 -12.80
C ARG A 135 2.20 12.37 -11.91
N MET A 136 1.11 11.61 -12.02
CA MET A 136 0.94 10.36 -11.29
C MET A 136 1.99 9.32 -11.70
N LEU A 137 2.23 9.14 -13.00
CA LEU A 137 3.24 8.19 -13.49
C LEU A 137 4.65 8.58 -13.05
N VAL A 138 5.01 9.86 -13.11
CA VAL A 138 6.28 10.36 -12.58
C VAL A 138 6.42 9.98 -11.10
N GLY A 139 5.37 10.15 -10.30
CA GLY A 139 5.38 9.75 -8.90
C GLY A 139 5.56 8.25 -8.68
N ILE A 140 4.82 7.42 -9.43
CA ILE A 140 4.95 5.96 -9.36
C ILE A 140 6.39 5.52 -9.68
N TYR A 141 6.94 5.94 -10.82
CA TYR A 141 8.27 5.50 -11.23
C TYR A 141 9.38 6.03 -10.34
N THR A 142 9.27 7.27 -9.86
CA THR A 142 10.22 7.84 -8.89
C THR A 142 10.20 7.03 -7.59
N SER A 143 9.02 6.76 -7.05
CA SER A 143 8.88 5.95 -5.84
C SER A 143 9.42 4.53 -6.02
N ARG A 144 9.15 3.88 -7.16
CA ARG A 144 9.66 2.53 -7.45
C ARG A 144 11.16 2.48 -7.67
N PHE A 145 11.78 3.56 -8.14
CA PHE A 145 13.23 3.67 -8.27
C PHE A 145 13.91 3.85 -6.90
N ILE A 146 13.31 4.65 -6.02
CA ILE A 146 13.87 4.98 -4.71
C ILE A 146 13.64 3.86 -3.68
N ALA A 147 12.49 3.19 -3.72
CA ALA A 147 12.11 2.18 -2.74
C ALA A 147 13.13 1.06 -2.51
N PRO A 148 13.69 0.38 -3.53
CA PRO A 148 14.68 -0.69 -3.33
C PRO A 148 15.95 -0.21 -2.60
N ILE A 149 16.39 1.02 -2.87
CA ILE A 149 17.61 1.59 -2.28
C ILE A 149 17.39 1.80 -0.78
N PHE A 150 16.27 2.42 -0.42
CA PHE A 150 15.93 2.69 0.98
C PHE A 150 15.58 1.42 1.75
N SER A 151 14.78 0.52 1.17
CA SER A 151 14.38 -0.71 1.84
C SER A 151 15.61 -1.56 2.17
N ARG A 152 16.53 -1.72 1.21
CA ARG A 152 17.77 -2.47 1.42
C ARG A 152 18.64 -1.84 2.50
N PHE A 153 18.88 -0.54 2.43
CA PHE A 153 19.68 0.17 3.43
C PHE A 153 19.12 0.05 4.85
N LEU A 154 17.79 0.16 5.01
CA LEU A 154 17.15 0.07 6.31
C LEU A 154 17.16 -1.34 6.89
N VAL A 155 16.95 -2.36 6.05
CA VAL A 155 17.00 -3.76 6.47
C VAL A 155 18.45 -4.15 6.83
N ASP A 156 19.45 -3.75 6.05
CA ASP A 156 20.86 -4.00 6.35
C ASP A 156 21.30 -3.34 7.67
N PHE A 157 20.90 -2.09 7.91
CA PHE A 157 21.35 -1.33 9.08
C PHE A 157 20.58 -1.66 10.36
N GLY A 158 19.26 -1.82 10.27
CA GLY A 158 18.36 -1.85 11.42
C GLY A 158 17.43 -3.07 11.46
N GLY A 159 17.57 -3.98 10.50
CA GLY A 159 16.75 -5.19 10.40
C GLY A 159 15.26 -4.91 10.20
N ARG A 160 14.46 -5.92 10.54
CA ARG A 160 13.00 -5.95 10.33
C ARG A 160 12.26 -4.81 11.04
N ASN A 161 12.65 -4.44 12.26
CA ASN A 161 11.93 -3.45 13.06
C ASN A 161 12.14 -2.01 12.57
N VAL A 162 13.33 -1.67 12.08
CA VAL A 162 13.58 -0.35 11.48
C VAL A 162 12.82 -0.20 10.15
N TYR A 163 12.78 -1.28 9.35
CA TYR A 163 11.92 -1.35 8.17
C TYR A 163 10.43 -1.17 8.52
N ALA A 164 9.94 -1.88 9.54
CA ALA A 164 8.57 -1.74 10.02
C ALA A 164 8.25 -0.30 10.44
N GLY A 165 9.21 0.42 11.03
CA GLY A 165 9.11 1.84 11.35
C GLY A 165 8.92 2.73 10.11
N LEU A 166 9.70 2.52 9.04
CA LEU A 166 9.48 3.23 7.76
C LEU A 166 8.09 2.93 7.21
N GLN A 167 7.69 1.66 7.21
CA GLN A 167 6.40 1.24 6.69
C GLN A 167 5.25 1.88 7.48
N LEU A 168 5.39 1.99 8.80
CA LEU A 168 4.40 2.62 9.66
C LEU A 168 4.31 4.12 9.38
N PHE A 169 5.44 4.77 9.17
CA PHE A 169 5.50 6.17 8.78
C PHE A 169 4.79 6.41 7.45
N LEU A 170 5.10 5.63 6.40
CA LEU A 170 4.47 5.75 5.09
C LEU A 170 2.96 5.46 5.15
N CYS A 171 2.53 4.41 5.86
CA CYS A 171 1.11 4.11 6.05
C CYS A 171 0.40 5.20 6.86
N THR A 172 1.06 5.83 7.83
CA THR A 172 0.48 6.95 8.59
C THR A 172 0.26 8.18 7.70
N LEU A 173 1.25 8.55 6.88
CA LEU A 173 1.10 9.63 5.89
C LEU A 173 -0.04 9.31 4.90
N GLY A 174 -0.08 8.07 4.41
CA GLY A 174 -1.13 7.58 3.51
C GLY A 174 -2.52 7.69 4.14
N THR A 175 -2.67 7.26 5.39
CA THR A 175 -3.93 7.33 6.14
C THR A 175 -4.36 8.78 6.40
N ILE A 176 -3.43 9.69 6.71
CA ILE A 176 -3.73 11.12 6.83
C ILE A 176 -4.22 11.69 5.50
N SER A 177 -3.56 11.35 4.39
CA SER A 177 -3.95 11.73 3.03
C SER A 177 -5.35 11.24 2.68
N VAL A 178 -5.66 9.98 3.01
CA VAL A 178 -6.99 9.37 2.82
C VAL A 178 -8.04 10.08 3.68
N TYR A 179 -7.79 10.25 4.97
CA TYR A 179 -8.71 10.88 5.93
C TYR A 179 -9.09 12.30 5.48
N ARG A 180 -8.11 13.11 5.09
CA ARG A 180 -8.35 14.46 4.55
C ARG A 180 -9.23 14.43 3.31
N THR A 181 -9.00 13.47 2.41
CA THR A 181 -9.79 13.31 1.18
C THR A 181 -11.23 12.89 1.50
N VAL A 182 -11.41 11.94 2.42
CA VAL A 182 -12.72 11.42 2.83
C VAL A 182 -13.55 12.51 3.53
N ILE A 183 -12.94 13.32 4.41
CA ILE A 183 -13.63 14.46 5.03
C ILE A 183 -14.17 15.43 3.99
N LEU A 184 -13.38 15.76 2.96
CA LEU A 184 -13.84 16.67 1.90
C LEU A 184 -15.05 16.10 1.16
N VAL A 185 -15.05 14.79 0.87
CA VAL A 185 -16.19 14.12 0.23
C VAL A 185 -17.42 14.10 1.14
N TRP A 186 -17.25 13.87 2.43
CA TRP A 186 -18.37 13.91 3.38
C TRP A 186 -18.94 15.32 3.54
N ARG A 187 -18.09 16.34 3.66
CA ARG A 187 -18.53 17.75 3.73
C ARG A 187 -19.20 18.21 2.45
N GLY A 188 -18.72 17.76 1.28
CA GLY A 188 -19.30 18.09 -0.02
C GLY A 188 -20.68 17.49 -0.26
N LYS A 189 -21.06 16.42 0.46
CA LYS A 189 -22.40 15.82 0.40
C LYS A 189 -23.45 16.50 1.29
N VAL A 190 -23.05 17.45 2.13
CA VAL A 190 -23.95 18.22 3.03
C VAL A 190 -24.43 19.51 2.36
N LYS A 191 -24.66 19.49 1.04
CA LYS A 191 -25.31 20.58 0.31
C LYS A 191 -26.47 20.02 -0.50
#